data_AF-A0A6J4QMB9-F1
#
_entry.id   AF-A0A6J4QMB9-F1
#
_cell.length_a   1.000
_cell.length_b   1.000
_cell.length_c   1.000
_cell.angle_alpha   90.00
_cell.angle_beta   90.00
_cell.angle_gamma   90.00
#
_symmetry.space_group_name_H-M   'P 1'
#
loop_
_entity.id
_entity.type
_entity.pdbx_description
1 polymer ?
#
loop_
_entity_poly.entity_id
_entity_poly.type
_entity_poly.pdbx_seq_one_letter_code
_entity_poly.pdbx_strand_id
1 'polypeptide(L)'
;MRKMAMMLALAVAFSAFFATAALAANQIIRCAGIPCVATGSSDLVYERRGNGLNDRILLKGGNDQVRANGYTRDRDVIRGSTGSDLIYVNDGDTFDRIRGGAGGDKCYVDARSEVVSGCGAVIVR
;
A
#
# COMPACT_ATOMS: atom_id res chain seq x y z
N MET A 1 12.33 54.02 21.46
CA MET A 1 11.74 52.93 22.28
C MET A 1 10.53 52.27 21.61
N ARG A 2 9.41 52.99 21.33
CA ARG A 2 8.18 52.38 20.77
C ARG A 2 8.33 51.71 19.39
N LYS A 3 9.14 52.27 18.47
CA LYS A 3 9.39 51.70 17.13
C LYS A 3 10.28 50.45 17.14
N MET A 4 11.22 50.37 18.10
CA MET A 4 12.10 49.20 18.28
C MET A 4 11.35 48.02 18.91
N ALA A 5 10.41 48.27 19.81
CA ALA A 5 9.52 47.23 20.35
C ALA A 5 8.58 46.65 19.29
N MET A 6 8.13 47.46 18.33
CA MET A 6 7.24 47.02 17.24
C MET A 6 7.98 46.17 16.19
N MET A 7 9.25 46.47 15.89
CA MET A 7 10.08 45.64 15.00
C MET A 7 10.50 44.31 15.64
N LEU A 8 10.73 44.29 16.96
CA LEU A 8 11.01 43.05 17.69
C LEU A 8 9.77 42.13 17.75
N ALA A 9 8.58 42.72 17.93
CA ALA A 9 7.31 41.98 17.90
C ALA A 9 7.02 41.39 16.51
N LEU A 10 7.43 42.05 15.43
CA LEU A 10 7.24 41.56 14.06
C LEU A 10 8.22 40.42 13.70
N ALA A 11 9.44 40.43 14.26
CA ALA A 11 10.42 39.36 14.06
C ALA A 11 10.06 38.06 14.80
N VAL A 12 9.42 38.17 15.97
CA VAL A 12 8.93 37.00 16.73
C VAL A 12 7.63 36.43 16.12
N ALA A 13 6.86 37.23 15.39
CA ALA A 13 5.65 36.78 14.70
C ALA A 13 5.92 35.99 13.40
N PHE A 14 7.15 36.00 12.87
CA PHE A 14 7.50 35.35 11.60
C PHE A 14 8.09 33.93 11.75
N SER A 15 8.31 33.45 12.98
CA SER A 15 9.06 32.21 13.27
C SER A 15 8.21 30.95 13.50
N ALA A 16 6.89 30.99 13.29
CA ALA A 16 5.98 29.92 13.72
C ALA A 16 5.26 29.14 12.59
N PHE A 17 5.76 29.15 11.35
CA PHE A 17 5.18 28.34 10.25
C PHE A 17 6.19 27.34 9.67
N PHE A 18 6.79 26.51 10.51
CA PHE A 18 7.31 25.22 10.02
C PHE A 18 6.18 24.21 10.09
N ALA A 19 5.40 24.11 9.01
CA ALA A 19 4.49 22.99 8.83
C ALA A 19 5.34 21.72 8.76
N THR A 20 5.34 20.92 9.82
CA THR A 20 5.90 19.56 9.77
C THR A 20 4.97 18.74 8.89
N ALA A 21 5.24 18.72 7.59
CA ALA A 21 4.67 17.74 6.69
C ALA A 21 5.16 16.37 7.18
N ALA A 22 4.28 15.59 7.79
CA ALA A 22 4.52 14.17 7.98
C ALA A 22 4.56 13.55 6.58
N LEU A 23 5.75 13.42 6.01
CA LEU A 23 5.97 12.60 4.83
C LEU A 23 5.65 11.16 5.24
N ALA A 24 4.43 10.72 4.98
CA ALA A 24 4.11 9.29 4.93
C ALA A 24 4.87 8.75 3.70
N ALA A 25 6.16 8.47 3.88
CA ALA A 25 6.96 7.82 2.85
C ALA A 25 6.47 6.38 2.78
N ASN A 26 5.89 6.00 1.64
CA ASN A 26 5.51 4.60 1.44
C ASN A 26 6.75 3.72 1.59
N GLN A 27 6.74 2.81 2.57
CA GLN A 27 7.87 1.90 2.73
C GLN A 27 7.86 0.88 1.60
N ILE A 28 9.01 0.67 0.96
CA ILE A 28 9.15 -0.35 -0.08
C ILE A 28 9.51 -1.67 0.59
N ILE A 29 8.66 -2.69 0.39
CA ILE A 29 8.86 -4.05 0.89
C ILE A 29 8.99 -4.97 -0.31
N ARG A 30 10.11 -5.69 -0.40
CA ARG A 30 10.26 -6.83 -1.33
C ARG A 30 10.12 -8.11 -0.51
N CYS A 31 9.16 -8.95 -0.86
CA CYS A 31 9.00 -10.22 -0.21
C CYS A 31 10.27 -11.07 -0.41
N ALA A 32 10.72 -11.69 0.68
CA ALA A 32 11.90 -12.57 0.71
C ALA A 32 11.56 -13.96 1.24
N GLY A 33 10.34 -14.16 1.76
CA GLY A 33 9.86 -15.41 2.35
C GLY A 33 8.34 -15.41 2.49
N ILE A 34 7.82 -16.51 3.03
CA ILE A 34 6.38 -16.76 3.18
C ILE A 34 6.06 -17.02 4.66
N PRO A 35 5.18 -16.22 5.32
CA PRO A 35 4.49 -15.07 4.76
C PRO A 35 5.40 -13.84 4.66
N CYS A 36 5.05 -12.97 3.72
CA CYS A 36 5.52 -11.59 3.62
C CYS A 36 4.51 -10.69 4.35
N VAL A 37 4.97 -9.81 5.23
CA VAL A 37 4.09 -9.05 6.13
C VAL A 37 4.39 -7.56 6.00
N ALA A 38 3.36 -6.77 5.67
CA ALA A 38 3.42 -5.32 5.62
C ALA A 38 3.57 -4.72 7.04
N THR A 39 3.97 -3.46 7.11
CA THR A 39 4.22 -2.75 8.38
C THR A 39 2.95 -2.27 9.07
N GLY A 40 1.88 -2.06 8.28
CA GLY A 40 0.62 -1.44 8.73
C GLY A 40 0.59 0.08 8.55
N SER A 41 1.66 0.66 8.02
CA SER A 41 1.63 1.96 7.33
C SER A 41 1.29 1.74 5.86
N SER A 42 1.10 2.82 5.08
CA SER A 42 0.97 2.70 3.63
C SER A 42 2.28 2.20 3.02
N ASP A 43 2.32 0.96 2.54
CA ASP A 43 3.50 0.32 1.99
C ASP A 43 3.38 0.13 0.46
N LEU A 44 4.52 0.00 -0.21
CA LEU A 44 4.62 -0.56 -1.55
C LEU A 44 5.24 -1.96 -1.44
N VAL A 45 4.39 -2.98 -1.52
CA VAL A 45 4.77 -4.37 -1.35
C VAL A 45 4.93 -5.02 -2.71
N TYR A 46 6.05 -5.68 -2.93
CA TYR A 46 6.28 -6.52 -4.10
C TYR A 46 6.45 -7.98 -3.70
N GLU A 47 5.89 -8.89 -4.48
CA GLU A 47 6.17 -10.33 -4.45
C GLU A 47 7.67 -10.68 -4.58
N ARG A 48 8.02 -11.94 -4.29
CA ARG A 48 9.36 -12.49 -4.47
C ARG A 48 9.76 -12.45 -5.94
N ARG A 49 11.07 -12.49 -6.21
CA ARG A 49 11.58 -12.51 -7.58
C ARG A 49 11.59 -13.93 -8.13
N GLY A 50 10.75 -14.20 -9.13
CA GLY A 50 10.82 -15.41 -9.95
C GLY A 50 9.44 -16.01 -10.22
N ASN A 51 9.26 -16.57 -11.41
CA ASN A 51 8.03 -17.25 -11.83
C ASN A 51 7.77 -18.52 -11.01
N GLY A 52 6.50 -18.79 -10.69
CA GLY A 52 6.09 -20.01 -10.00
C GLY A 52 6.45 -20.04 -8.52
N LEU A 53 6.60 -18.87 -7.90
CA LEU A 53 6.95 -18.70 -6.50
C LEU A 53 5.75 -18.19 -5.70
N ASN A 54 4.79 -19.08 -5.44
CA ASN A 54 3.59 -18.80 -4.64
C ASN A 54 3.87 -17.95 -3.39
N ASP A 55 3.28 -16.76 -3.31
CA ASP A 55 3.43 -15.85 -2.19
C ASP A 55 2.21 -15.82 -1.26
N ARG A 56 2.48 -15.43 -0.02
CA ARG A 56 1.45 -15.08 0.95
C ARG A 56 1.77 -13.73 1.54
N ILE A 57 1.04 -12.71 1.10
CA ILE A 57 1.24 -11.32 1.50
C ILE A 57 0.13 -10.93 2.48
N LEU A 58 0.53 -10.45 3.66
CA LEU A 58 -0.36 -10.06 4.75
C LEU A 58 -0.22 -8.56 4.99
N LEU A 59 -1.26 -7.80 4.71
CA LEU A 59 -1.33 -6.38 5.02
C LEU A 59 -1.76 -6.17 6.47
N LYS A 60 -1.38 -5.05 7.06
CA LYS A 60 -1.62 -4.77 8.48
C LYS A 60 -2.41 -3.48 8.76
N GLY A 61 -2.76 -2.72 7.73
CA GLY A 61 -3.31 -1.38 7.86
C GLY A 61 -2.70 -0.46 6.79
N GLY A 62 -3.10 0.80 6.77
CA GLY A 62 -2.56 1.76 5.80
C GLY A 62 -3.23 1.64 4.43
N ASN A 63 -2.82 2.47 3.48
CA ASN A 63 -3.29 2.38 2.09
C ASN A 63 -2.15 1.79 1.25
N ASP A 64 -2.12 0.47 1.15
CA ASP A 64 -1.03 -0.28 0.56
C ASP A 64 -1.13 -0.34 -0.97
N GLN A 65 0.01 -0.49 -1.62
CA GLN A 65 0.10 -0.92 -3.01
C GLN A 65 0.80 -2.27 -3.08
N VAL A 66 0.09 -3.30 -3.50
CA VAL A 66 0.63 -4.65 -3.68
C VAL A 66 0.88 -4.92 -5.16
N ARG A 67 2.11 -5.28 -5.49
CA ARG A 67 2.59 -5.66 -6.82
C ARG A 67 2.98 -7.13 -6.81
N ALA A 68 1.98 -7.98 -7.01
CA ALA A 68 2.07 -9.43 -7.13
C ALA A 68 1.68 -9.84 -8.57
N ASN A 69 2.13 -9.04 -9.55
CA ASN A 69 1.76 -9.14 -10.95
C ASN A 69 2.96 -9.04 -11.90
N GLY A 70 4.15 -9.25 -11.36
CA GLY A 70 5.45 -9.16 -12.04
C GLY A 70 6.06 -10.51 -12.40
N TYR A 71 5.61 -11.60 -11.77
CA TYR A 71 5.99 -12.97 -12.09
C TYR A 71 4.73 -13.82 -12.29
N THR A 72 4.84 -14.94 -13.02
CA THR A 72 3.68 -15.74 -13.48
C THR A 72 3.84 -17.24 -13.20
N ARG A 73 2.72 -17.98 -13.27
CA ARG A 73 2.57 -19.41 -12.93
C ARG A 73 2.62 -19.64 -11.43
N ASP A 74 2.23 -18.63 -10.68
CA ASP A 74 2.25 -18.53 -9.24
C ASP A 74 0.93 -18.96 -8.65
N ARG A 75 0.85 -18.87 -7.33
CA ARG A 75 -0.41 -18.70 -6.63
C ARG A 75 -0.14 -17.75 -5.50
N ASP A 76 -0.57 -16.52 -5.68
CA ASP A 76 -0.43 -15.48 -4.70
C ASP A 76 -1.69 -15.33 -3.87
N VAL A 77 -1.48 -15.29 -2.56
CA VAL A 77 -2.53 -15.13 -1.57
C VAL A 77 -2.34 -13.80 -0.87
N ILE A 78 -3.19 -12.83 -1.22
CA ILE A 78 -3.20 -11.51 -0.61
C ILE A 78 -4.29 -11.46 0.46
N ARG A 79 -3.90 -11.12 1.68
CA ARG A 79 -4.84 -10.83 2.78
C ARG A 79 -4.65 -9.40 3.23
N GLY A 80 -5.56 -8.54 2.80
CA GLY A 80 -5.65 -7.18 3.25
C GLY A 80 -6.24 -7.04 4.65
N SER A 81 -6.26 -5.80 5.13
CA SER A 81 -6.68 -5.41 6.49
C SER A 81 -7.66 -4.24 6.39
N THR A 82 -7.52 -3.22 7.22
CA THR A 82 -8.18 -1.92 7.06
C THR A 82 -7.35 -1.02 6.16
N GLY A 83 -7.97 -0.26 5.27
CA GLY A 83 -7.24 0.58 4.32
C GLY A 83 -7.95 0.69 3.00
N SER A 84 -7.55 1.64 2.17
CA SER A 84 -7.94 1.66 0.75
C SER A 84 -6.75 1.19 -0.08
N ASP A 85 -6.65 -0.13 -0.27
CA ASP A 85 -5.51 -0.76 -0.91
C ASP A 85 -5.65 -0.82 -2.44
N LEU A 86 -4.51 -0.77 -3.15
CA LEU A 86 -4.40 -1.10 -4.56
C LEU A 86 -3.65 -2.42 -4.71
N ILE A 87 -4.38 -3.46 -5.12
CA ILE A 87 -3.85 -4.81 -5.19
C ILE A 87 -3.77 -5.23 -6.65
N TYR A 88 -2.56 -5.49 -7.15
CA TYR A 88 -2.31 -5.97 -8.50
C TYR A 88 -1.83 -7.42 -8.42
N VAL A 89 -2.63 -8.33 -8.96
CA VAL A 89 -2.29 -9.76 -9.13
C VAL A 89 -2.52 -10.25 -10.57
N ASN A 90 -2.76 -9.33 -11.49
CA ASN A 90 -3.10 -9.68 -12.88
C ASN A 90 -1.83 -9.98 -13.71
N ASP A 91 -1.18 -11.10 -13.41
CA ASP A 91 0.08 -11.57 -13.98
C ASP A 91 -0.05 -12.37 -15.28
N GLY A 92 -1.27 -12.70 -15.69
CA GLY A 92 -1.59 -13.48 -16.89
C GLY A 92 -2.01 -14.92 -16.64
N ASP A 93 -2.21 -15.35 -15.39
CA ASP A 93 -2.93 -16.59 -15.07
C ASP A 93 -4.19 -16.35 -14.21
N THR A 94 -4.71 -17.34 -13.50
CA THR A 94 -5.97 -17.17 -12.71
C THR A 94 -5.89 -17.87 -11.35
N PHE A 95 -4.67 -18.06 -10.85
CA PHE A 95 -4.43 -18.89 -9.68
C PHE A 95 -4.55 -18.11 -8.38
N ASP A 96 -4.65 -16.78 -8.42
CA ASP A 96 -4.52 -15.97 -7.23
C ASP A 96 -5.77 -15.95 -6.37
N ARG A 97 -5.58 -15.53 -5.11
CA ARG A 97 -6.63 -15.46 -4.10
C ARG A 97 -6.51 -14.17 -3.31
N ILE A 98 -7.43 -13.23 -3.55
CA ILE A 98 -7.44 -11.92 -2.88
C ILE A 98 -8.55 -11.84 -1.84
N ARG A 99 -8.21 -11.41 -0.64
CA ARG A 99 -9.14 -10.88 0.36
C ARG A 99 -8.74 -9.43 0.65
N GLY A 100 -9.41 -8.45 0.03
CA GLY A 100 -9.04 -7.03 0.11
C GLY A 100 -9.08 -6.47 1.54
N GLY A 101 -10.01 -6.93 2.36
CA GLY A 101 -10.22 -6.38 3.69
C GLY A 101 -11.32 -5.33 3.69
N ALA A 102 -11.17 -4.29 4.51
CA ALA A 102 -12.14 -3.23 4.70
C ALA A 102 -11.52 -1.88 4.32
N GLY A 103 -12.27 -1.02 3.63
CA GLY A 103 -11.85 0.34 3.30
C GLY A 103 -11.81 0.66 1.81
N GLY A 104 -12.37 -0.20 0.96
CA GLY A 104 -12.70 0.14 -0.42
C GLY A 104 -11.58 -0.19 -1.41
N ASP A 105 -10.99 -1.37 -1.24
CA ASP A 105 -9.82 -1.82 -2.00
C ASP A 105 -10.14 -1.99 -3.48
N LYS A 106 -9.16 -1.70 -4.32
CA LYS A 106 -9.22 -1.94 -5.76
C LYS A 106 -8.31 -3.10 -6.10
N CYS A 107 -8.91 -4.16 -6.62
CA CYS A 107 -8.22 -5.38 -6.97
C CYS A 107 -8.19 -5.53 -8.49
N TYR A 108 -6.99 -5.54 -9.05
CA TYR A 108 -6.71 -5.80 -10.46
C TYR A 108 -6.35 -7.27 -10.59
N VAL A 109 -7.19 -8.01 -11.31
CA VAL A 109 -7.15 -9.48 -11.41
C VAL A 109 -7.32 -9.90 -12.86
N ASP A 110 -6.91 -11.11 -13.19
CA ASP A 110 -7.14 -11.71 -14.50
C ASP A 110 -8.53 -12.37 -14.57
N ALA A 111 -9.06 -12.85 -13.44
CA ALA A 111 -10.41 -13.36 -13.35
C ALA A 111 -11.12 -12.98 -12.04
N ARG A 112 -12.42 -12.72 -12.12
CA ARG A 112 -13.24 -12.39 -10.94
C ARG A 112 -13.24 -13.51 -9.88
N SER A 113 -12.96 -14.74 -10.27
CA SER A 113 -12.84 -15.92 -9.38
C SER A 113 -11.65 -15.89 -8.44
N GLU A 114 -10.67 -15.03 -8.70
CA GLU A 114 -9.49 -14.84 -7.85
C GLU A 114 -9.85 -14.01 -6.61
N VAL A 115 -10.85 -13.14 -6.73
CA VAL A 115 -11.34 -12.33 -5.62
C VAL A 115 -12.26 -13.17 -4.74
N VAL A 116 -11.82 -13.40 -3.51
CA VAL A 116 -12.61 -14.11 -2.49
C VAL A 116 -13.58 -13.16 -1.81
N SER A 117 -13.11 -11.98 -1.37
CA SER A 117 -13.92 -10.98 -0.66
C SER A 117 -13.18 -9.65 -0.49
N GLY A 118 -13.85 -8.61 0.01
CA GLY A 118 -13.22 -7.39 0.54
C GLY A 118 -12.78 -6.36 -0.50
N CYS A 119 -12.66 -6.72 -1.78
CA CYS A 119 -12.42 -5.75 -2.83
C CYS A 119 -13.66 -4.87 -3.06
N GLY A 120 -13.55 -3.57 -2.78
CA GLY A 120 -14.59 -2.59 -3.08
C GLY A 120 -14.81 -2.39 -4.58
N ALA A 121 -13.75 -2.53 -5.38
CA ALA A 121 -13.83 -2.64 -6.83
C ALA A 121 -12.95 -3.79 -7.34
N VAL A 122 -13.49 -4.54 -8.30
CA VAL A 122 -12.75 -5.58 -9.02
C VAL A 122 -12.61 -5.15 -10.47
N ILE A 123 -11.37 -4.96 -10.91
CA ILE A 123 -11.01 -4.60 -12.28
C ILE A 123 -10.41 -5.84 -12.92
N VAL A 124 -11.12 -6.40 -13.90
CA VAL A 124 -10.68 -7.56 -14.65
C VAL A 124 -9.97 -7.07 -15.91
N ARG A 125 -8.80 -7.63 -16.22
CA ARG A 125 -8.04 -7.37 -17.44
C ARG A 125 -8.63 -8.10 -18.65
#